data_AF-A0A7S1RAM1-F1
#
_entry.id   AF-A0A7S1RAM1-F1
#
_cell.length_a   1.000
_cell.length_b   1.000
_cell.length_c   1.000
_cell.angle_alpha   90.00
_cell.angle_beta   90.00
_cell.angle_gamma   90.00
#
_symmetry.space_group_name_H-M   'P 1'
#
loop_
_entity.id
_entity.type
_entity.pdbx_description
1 polymer ?
#
loop_
_entity_poly.entity_id
_entity_poly.type
_entity_poly.pdbx_seq_one_letter_code
_entity_poly.pdbx_strand_id
1 'polypeptide(L)'
;TPQRSASSAGPGAGRGWEEARPISRVGSYSDGPPRDPEAGGGLFHIIEQLSSAENALWNILDCLRANTTHASFFCREYWGTSASHAQLSLERLACNERLKRQVQQACVLESLSLGVASCLCSGVMQGVSVTVRSRLRNLLYYIHENCLVLLDLVCQRWLAENPNRLGDSERTGHCPENLNLDILVRVKRYRRLRRGEHIMALRQHNEMIANVVRQLCRGGGSKQRPPLSSRGGVSSPGDR
;
A
#
# COMPACT_ATOMS: atom_id res chain seq x y z
N THR A 1 53.22 24.21 -9.83
CA THR A 1 53.73 24.91 -11.04
C THR A 1 54.41 23.86 -11.93
N PRO A 2 54.20 23.86 -13.26
CA PRO A 2 53.67 22.70 -13.97
C PRO A 2 54.68 22.00 -14.91
N GLN A 3 54.38 20.76 -15.30
CA GLN A 3 54.82 20.21 -16.58
C GLN A 3 53.60 19.76 -17.40
N ARG A 4 53.38 20.50 -18.48
CA ARG A 4 52.48 20.17 -19.60
C ARG A 4 53.16 19.12 -20.46
N SER A 5 52.40 18.16 -20.95
CA SER A 5 52.73 17.49 -22.22
C SER A 5 51.45 17.38 -23.03
N ALA A 6 51.49 18.06 -24.17
CA ALA A 6 50.46 18.10 -25.20
C ALA A 6 50.76 16.98 -26.21
N SER A 7 49.73 16.23 -26.60
CA SER A 7 49.82 15.26 -27.69
C SER A 7 48.70 15.49 -28.69
N SER A 8 49.12 16.08 -29.81
CA SER A 8 48.65 15.99 -31.20
C SER A 8 47.26 15.43 -31.51
N ALA A 9 46.48 16.29 -32.17
CA ALA A 9 45.34 15.95 -33.01
C ALA A 9 45.76 15.21 -34.28
N GLY A 10 44.97 14.20 -34.68
CA GLY A 10 44.98 13.61 -36.02
C GLY A 10 43.57 13.68 -36.62
N PRO A 11 43.40 14.07 -37.90
CA PRO A 11 42.10 14.11 -38.56
C PRO A 11 41.80 12.77 -39.22
N GLY A 12 40.80 12.05 -38.69
CA GLY A 12 40.28 10.81 -39.26
C GLY A 12 38.85 11.00 -39.75
N ALA A 13 38.68 11.36 -41.02
CA ALA A 13 37.42 11.30 -41.73
C ALA A 13 37.07 9.83 -42.02
N GLY A 14 35.83 9.41 -41.71
CA GLY A 14 35.41 8.03 -41.96
C GLY A 14 33.94 7.78 -41.66
N ARG A 15 33.11 8.05 -42.67
CA ARG A 15 31.73 7.59 -42.96
C ARG A 15 31.25 6.38 -42.13
N GLY A 16 30.02 6.48 -41.64
CA GLY A 16 29.25 5.34 -41.15
C GLY A 16 27.96 5.76 -40.46
N TRP A 17 27.03 6.36 -41.20
CA TRP A 17 25.67 6.58 -40.72
C TRP A 17 24.94 5.25 -40.85
N GLU A 18 25.21 4.33 -39.91
CA GLU A 18 24.34 3.18 -39.72
C GLU A 18 23.06 3.68 -39.05
N GLU A 19 22.06 3.79 -39.90
CA GLU A 19 20.66 3.94 -39.64
C GLU A 19 20.21 2.94 -38.56
N ALA A 20 20.28 3.38 -37.31
CA ALA A 20 19.71 2.68 -36.17
C ALA A 20 18.19 2.61 -36.38
N ARG A 21 17.74 1.49 -36.96
CA ARG A 21 16.33 1.13 -37.03
C ARG A 21 15.74 1.23 -35.63
N PRO A 22 14.72 2.06 -35.39
CA PRO A 22 14.03 2.03 -34.12
C PRO A 22 13.42 0.64 -33.98
N ILE A 23 13.81 -0.08 -32.92
CA ILE A 23 13.11 -1.29 -32.49
C ILE A 23 11.76 -0.83 -31.93
N SER A 24 10.85 -0.54 -32.85
CA SER A 24 9.43 -0.30 -32.60
C SER A 24 8.76 -1.64 -32.31
N ARG A 25 9.13 -2.29 -31.19
CA ARG A 25 8.26 -3.31 -30.59
C ARG A 25 7.29 -2.61 -29.65
N VAL A 26 6.44 -1.77 -30.26
CA VAL A 26 5.19 -1.35 -29.64
C VAL A 26 4.33 -2.61 -29.63
N GLY A 27 4.19 -3.24 -28.46
CA GLY A 27 3.11 -4.20 -28.25
C GLY A 27 1.79 -3.47 -28.45
N SER A 28 1.19 -3.66 -29.62
CA SER A 28 -0.17 -3.24 -29.92
C SER A 28 -1.10 -3.91 -28.90
N TYR A 29 -1.64 -3.12 -27.97
CA TYR A 29 -2.73 -3.53 -27.06
C TYR A 29 -4.08 -3.29 -27.75
N SER A 30 -4.24 -3.72 -28.99
CA SER A 30 -5.44 -3.38 -29.76
C SER A 30 -5.90 -4.56 -30.59
N ASP A 31 -6.43 -5.58 -29.89
CA ASP A 31 -7.61 -6.30 -30.37
C ASP A 31 -8.26 -7.05 -29.18
N GLY A 32 -8.91 -6.27 -28.32
CA GLY A 32 -9.83 -6.80 -27.32
C GLY A 32 -11.26 -6.63 -27.82
N PRO A 33 -12.21 -7.48 -27.40
CA PRO A 33 -13.62 -7.35 -27.77
C PRO A 33 -14.14 -5.93 -27.46
N PRO A 34 -15.18 -5.46 -28.17
CA PRO A 34 -15.74 -4.12 -28.00
C PRO A 34 -16.03 -3.88 -26.52
N ARG A 35 -15.37 -2.88 -25.94
CA ARG A 35 -15.54 -2.51 -24.54
C ARG A 35 -16.93 -1.91 -24.39
N ASP A 36 -17.75 -2.49 -23.52
CA ASP A 36 -19.02 -1.88 -23.11
C ASP A 36 -18.76 -0.44 -22.64
N PRO A 37 -19.46 0.57 -23.19
CA PRO A 37 -19.25 1.97 -22.83
C PRO A 37 -19.59 2.28 -21.36
N GLU A 38 -20.28 1.39 -20.66
CA GLU A 38 -20.49 1.47 -19.20
C GLU A 38 -19.24 1.16 -18.37
N ALA A 39 -18.22 0.53 -18.95
CA ALA A 39 -16.99 0.17 -18.23
C ALA A 39 -16.17 1.39 -17.77
N GLY A 40 -16.32 2.55 -18.42
CA GLY A 40 -15.60 3.77 -18.09
C GLY A 40 -15.97 4.39 -16.74
N GLY A 41 -17.21 4.18 -16.27
CA GLY A 41 -17.66 4.67 -14.95
C GLY A 41 -17.09 3.87 -13.78
N GLY A 42 -16.73 2.61 -14.00
CA GLY A 42 -16.23 1.72 -12.95
C GLY A 42 -14.89 2.15 -12.36
N LEU A 43 -13.99 2.70 -13.17
CA LEU A 43 -12.66 3.12 -12.69
C LEU A 43 -12.73 4.30 -11.75
N PHE A 44 -13.56 5.31 -12.05
CA PHE A 44 -13.72 6.46 -11.17
C PHE A 44 -14.31 6.06 -9.83
N HIS A 45 -15.31 5.18 -9.84
CA HIS A 45 -15.89 4.65 -8.61
C HIS A 45 -14.86 3.89 -7.75
N ILE A 46 -13.96 3.11 -8.37
CA ILE A 46 -12.85 2.47 -7.65
C ILE A 46 -11.95 3.53 -6.99
N ILE A 47 -11.67 4.63 -7.68
CA ILE A 47 -10.84 5.73 -7.14
C ILE A 47 -11.52 6.37 -5.91
N GLU A 48 -12.83 6.61 -5.94
CA GLU A 48 -13.59 7.14 -4.79
C GLU A 48 -13.53 6.19 -3.58
N GLN A 49 -13.74 4.89 -3.82
CA GLN A 49 -13.67 3.88 -2.78
C GLN A 49 -12.25 3.77 -2.19
N LEU A 50 -11.21 3.79 -3.04
CA LEU A 50 -9.81 3.80 -2.60
C LEU A 50 -9.44 5.06 -1.83
N SER A 51 -9.97 6.22 -2.22
CA SER A 51 -9.77 7.48 -1.49
C SER A 51 -10.43 7.42 -0.10
N SER A 52 -11.60 6.78 -0.02
CA SER A 52 -12.26 6.51 1.27
C SER A 52 -11.44 5.55 2.14
N ALA A 53 -10.87 4.51 1.53
CA ALA A 53 -9.99 3.56 2.20
C ALA A 53 -8.70 4.21 2.71
N GLU A 54 -8.07 5.06 1.90
CA GLU A 54 -6.88 5.83 2.27
C GLU A 54 -7.13 6.64 3.53
N ASN A 55 -8.24 7.40 3.55
CA ASN A 55 -8.60 8.23 4.70
C ASN A 55 -8.89 7.37 5.95
N ALA A 56 -9.61 6.27 5.80
CA ALA A 56 -9.90 5.37 6.91
C ALA A 56 -8.61 4.75 7.49
N LEU A 57 -7.72 4.25 6.63
CA LEU A 57 -6.43 3.69 7.02
C LEU A 57 -5.52 4.73 7.68
N TRP A 58 -5.51 5.96 7.16
CA TRP A 58 -4.77 7.06 7.76
C TRP A 58 -5.26 7.40 9.17
N ASN A 59 -6.57 7.47 9.38
CA ASN A 59 -7.16 7.74 10.69
C ASN A 59 -6.83 6.63 11.71
N ILE A 60 -6.84 5.36 11.28
CA ILE A 60 -6.41 4.23 12.13
C ILE A 60 -4.92 4.38 12.48
N LEU A 61 -4.07 4.68 11.50
CA LEU A 61 -2.63 4.86 11.69
C LEU A 61 -2.34 6.02 12.66
N ASP A 62 -3.07 7.13 12.54
CA ASP A 62 -2.92 8.29 13.42
C ASP A 62 -3.33 7.97 14.86
N CYS A 63 -4.43 7.24 15.04
CA CYS A 63 -4.84 6.71 16.35
C CYS A 63 -3.74 5.83 16.98
N LEU A 64 -3.10 4.95 16.19
CA LEU A 64 -1.99 4.12 16.66
C LEU A 64 -0.73 4.94 17.01
N ARG A 65 -0.47 6.05 16.30
CA ARG A 65 0.63 6.97 16.62
C ARG A 65 0.38 7.71 17.93
N ALA A 66 -0.84 8.20 18.12
CA ALA A 66 -1.29 8.84 19.36
C ALA A 66 -1.50 7.86 20.53
N ASN A 67 -1.46 6.55 20.29
CA ASN A 67 -1.75 5.49 21.26
C ASN A 67 -3.16 5.58 21.87
N THR A 68 -4.14 6.00 21.07
CA THR A 68 -5.53 6.11 21.52
C THR A 68 -6.18 4.74 21.65
N THR A 69 -7.09 4.59 22.62
CA THR A 69 -7.83 3.35 22.88
C THR A 69 -8.87 3.01 21.80
N HIS A 70 -9.29 4.01 21.03
CA HIS A 70 -10.33 3.87 20.00
C HIS A 70 -9.81 3.36 18.65
N ALA A 71 -8.51 3.02 18.52
CA ALA A 71 -7.98 2.46 17.27
C ALA A 71 -8.70 1.16 16.85
N SER A 72 -9.12 0.32 17.82
CA SER A 72 -9.90 -0.89 17.54
C SER A 72 -11.31 -0.59 17.03
N PHE A 73 -11.93 0.50 17.47
CA PHE A 73 -13.22 0.94 16.95
C PHE A 73 -13.12 1.26 15.46
N PHE A 74 -12.16 2.12 15.06
CA PHE A 74 -11.97 2.45 13.66
C PHE A 74 -11.62 1.24 12.78
N CYS A 75 -10.87 0.26 13.32
CA CYS A 75 -10.63 -0.99 12.60
C CYS A 75 -11.93 -1.75 12.33
N ARG A 76 -12.87 -1.82 13.29
CA ARG A 76 -14.17 -2.51 13.12
C ARG A 76 -15.09 -1.77 12.17
N GLU A 77 -15.16 -0.45 12.28
CA GLU A 77 -16.00 0.38 11.41
C GLU A 77 -15.54 0.35 9.96
N TYR A 78 -14.25 0.06 9.69
CA TYR A 78 -13.71 -0.04 8.34
C TYR A 78 -14.59 -0.84 7.38
N TRP A 79 -15.07 -2.02 7.82
CA TRP A 79 -15.88 -2.91 6.98
C TRP A 79 -17.29 -2.37 6.68
N GLY A 80 -17.81 -1.45 7.50
CA GLY A 80 -19.10 -0.79 7.29
C GLY A 80 -19.07 0.44 6.39
N THR A 81 -17.90 0.81 5.84
CA THR A 81 -17.72 2.00 5.01
C THR A 81 -17.45 1.67 3.54
N SER A 82 -17.48 2.69 2.67
CA SER A 82 -17.06 2.58 1.26
C SER A 82 -15.63 2.08 1.06
N ALA A 83 -14.78 2.16 2.10
CA ALA A 83 -13.42 1.65 2.07
C ALA A 83 -13.34 0.15 1.78
N SER A 84 -14.21 -0.66 2.41
CA SER A 84 -14.18 -2.12 2.26
C SER A 84 -14.64 -2.57 0.87
N HIS A 85 -15.52 -1.79 0.23
CA HIS A 85 -15.99 -2.04 -1.13
C HIS A 85 -14.89 -1.87 -2.18
N ALA A 86 -13.83 -1.11 -1.90
CA ALA A 86 -12.69 -0.96 -2.80
C ALA A 86 -12.09 -2.32 -3.19
N GLN A 87 -12.03 -3.26 -2.24
CA GLN A 87 -11.49 -4.61 -2.47
C GLN A 87 -12.28 -5.37 -3.54
N LEU A 88 -13.61 -5.33 -3.45
CA LEU A 88 -14.52 -6.00 -4.39
C LEU A 88 -14.42 -5.39 -5.79
N SER A 89 -14.29 -4.06 -5.86
CA SER A 89 -14.18 -3.38 -7.14
C SER A 89 -12.81 -3.59 -7.80
N LEU A 90 -11.74 -3.70 -7.00
CA LEU A 90 -10.40 -4.02 -7.47
C LEU A 90 -10.29 -5.44 -8.07
N GLU A 91 -11.05 -6.41 -7.56
CA GLU A 91 -11.08 -7.77 -8.13
C GLU A 91 -11.60 -7.80 -9.57
N ARG A 92 -12.46 -6.84 -9.92
CA ARG A 92 -13.04 -6.66 -11.26
C ARG A 92 -12.11 -5.89 -12.21
N LEU A 93 -10.99 -5.36 -11.71
CA LEU A 93 -10.04 -4.58 -12.50
C LEU A 93 -9.36 -5.46 -13.56
N ALA A 94 -9.62 -5.20 -14.84
CA ALA A 94 -9.01 -5.92 -15.94
C ALA A 94 -7.51 -5.59 -16.06
N CYS A 95 -6.63 -6.37 -15.42
CA CYS A 95 -5.19 -6.17 -15.43
C CYS A 95 -4.46 -7.47 -15.76
N ASN A 96 -3.14 -7.40 -15.99
CA ASN A 96 -2.36 -8.61 -16.25
C ASN A 96 -2.39 -9.55 -15.02
N GLU A 97 -2.31 -10.86 -15.25
CA GLU A 97 -2.45 -11.88 -14.19
C GLU A 97 -1.43 -11.73 -13.05
N ARG A 98 -0.22 -11.23 -13.34
CA ARG A 98 0.81 -11.01 -12.31
C ARG A 98 0.42 -9.88 -11.35
N LEU A 99 -0.07 -8.77 -11.89
CA LEU A 99 -0.57 -7.63 -11.13
C LEU A 99 -1.84 -8.01 -10.38
N LYS A 100 -2.78 -8.71 -11.05
CA LYS A 100 -4.03 -9.18 -10.44
C LYS A 100 -3.78 -9.99 -9.17
N ARG A 101 -2.81 -10.91 -9.21
CA ARG A 101 -2.39 -11.67 -8.02
C ARG A 101 -1.85 -10.77 -6.90
N GLN A 102 -1.05 -9.75 -7.21
CA GLN A 102 -0.53 -8.84 -6.19
C GLN A 102 -1.62 -7.94 -5.59
N VAL A 103 -2.57 -7.49 -6.40
CA VAL A 103 -3.75 -6.73 -5.93
C VAL A 103 -4.61 -7.60 -5.00
N GLN A 104 -4.93 -8.83 -5.40
CA GLN A 104 -5.69 -9.76 -4.56
C GLN A 104 -4.99 -10.06 -3.24
N GLN A 105 -3.66 -10.29 -3.28
CA GLN A 105 -2.86 -10.46 -2.06
C GLN A 105 -2.92 -9.24 -1.15
N ALA A 106 -2.82 -8.03 -1.72
CA ALA A 106 -2.94 -6.79 -0.95
C ALA A 106 -4.30 -6.67 -0.25
N CYS A 107 -5.41 -6.94 -0.95
CA CYS A 107 -6.76 -6.92 -0.37
C CYS A 107 -6.92 -7.92 0.80
N VAL A 108 -6.45 -9.17 0.61
CA VAL A 108 -6.51 -10.20 1.66
C VAL A 108 -5.67 -9.80 2.87
N LEU A 109 -4.46 -9.30 2.63
CA LEU A 109 -3.55 -8.90 3.69
C LEU A 109 -4.06 -7.68 4.45
N GLU A 110 -4.70 -6.71 3.79
CA GLU A 110 -5.37 -5.59 4.42
C GLU A 110 -6.45 -6.08 5.40
N SER A 111 -7.40 -6.89 4.94
CA SER A 111 -8.48 -7.44 5.76
C SER A 111 -7.96 -8.25 6.96
N LEU A 112 -6.99 -9.13 6.73
CA LEU A 112 -6.37 -9.91 7.81
C LEU A 112 -5.68 -9.01 8.83
N SER A 113 -4.93 -8.02 8.35
CA SER A 113 -4.16 -7.13 9.21
C SER A 113 -5.03 -6.20 10.04
N LEU A 114 -6.12 -5.69 9.48
CA LEU A 114 -7.13 -4.93 10.22
C LEU A 114 -7.81 -5.79 11.28
N GLY A 115 -8.07 -7.07 10.99
CA GLY A 115 -8.58 -8.02 11.98
C GLY A 115 -7.60 -8.21 13.15
N VAL A 116 -6.31 -8.44 12.85
CA VAL A 116 -5.24 -8.55 13.86
C VAL A 116 -5.10 -7.25 14.66
N ALA A 117 -5.12 -6.09 14.00
CA ALA A 117 -5.04 -4.80 14.66
C ALA A 117 -6.24 -4.55 15.57
N SER A 118 -7.46 -4.82 15.10
CA SER A 118 -8.70 -4.72 15.88
C SER A 118 -8.66 -5.58 17.14
N CYS A 119 -8.20 -6.83 17.01
CA CYS A 119 -8.05 -7.75 18.13
C CYS A 119 -7.00 -7.25 19.15
N LEU A 120 -5.80 -6.90 18.69
CA LEU A 120 -4.71 -6.47 19.57
C LEU A 120 -4.94 -5.09 20.20
N CYS A 121 -5.75 -4.24 19.57
CA CYS A 121 -6.14 -2.94 20.11
C CYS A 121 -7.47 -3.00 20.88
N SER A 122 -8.06 -4.19 21.08
CA SER A 122 -9.28 -4.32 21.87
C SER A 122 -8.96 -4.12 23.35
N GLY A 123 -9.42 -3.00 23.93
CA GLY A 123 -9.16 -2.62 25.32
C GLY A 123 -8.23 -1.41 25.47
N VAL A 124 -7.56 -1.29 26.63
CA VAL A 124 -6.70 -0.15 26.93
C VAL A 124 -5.31 -0.38 26.34
N MET A 125 -4.89 0.48 25.41
CA MET A 125 -3.57 0.41 24.73
C MET A 125 -2.36 0.42 25.67
N GLN A 126 -2.54 0.83 26.94
CA GLN A 126 -1.51 0.80 27.97
C GLN A 126 -1.02 -0.63 28.28
N GLY A 127 -1.88 -1.64 28.15
CA GLY A 127 -1.50 -3.05 28.35
C GLY A 127 -0.73 -3.66 27.17
N VAL A 128 -0.68 -2.97 26.03
CA VAL A 128 -0.01 -3.44 24.82
C VAL A 128 1.47 -3.02 24.87
N SER A 129 2.36 -4.01 24.82
CA SER A 129 3.81 -3.76 24.84
C SER A 129 4.23 -2.78 23.75
N VAL A 130 5.27 -1.97 24.03
CA VAL A 130 5.81 -0.98 23.07
C VAL A 130 6.20 -1.66 21.74
N THR A 131 6.77 -2.87 21.82
CA THR A 131 7.13 -3.67 20.65
C THR A 131 5.92 -4.02 19.78
N VAL A 132 4.81 -4.46 20.38
CA VAL A 132 3.58 -4.76 19.64
C VAL A 132 3.00 -3.49 19.03
N ARG A 133 2.94 -2.37 19.78
CA ARG A 133 2.49 -1.07 19.26
C ARG A 133 3.32 -0.60 18.07
N SER A 134 4.65 -0.73 18.15
CA SER A 134 5.54 -0.38 17.05
C SER A 134 5.30 -1.24 15.82
N ARG A 135 5.07 -2.54 16.00
CA ARG A 135 4.75 -3.46 14.90
C ARG A 135 3.39 -3.16 14.28
N LEU A 136 2.38 -2.81 15.08
CA LEU A 136 1.06 -2.39 14.58
C LEU A 136 1.15 -1.11 13.74
N ARG A 137 1.91 -0.11 14.19
CA ARG A 137 2.15 1.10 13.38
C ARG A 137 2.82 0.78 12.04
N ASN A 138 3.84 -0.08 12.05
CA ASN A 138 4.50 -0.51 10.82
C ASN A 138 3.57 -1.31 9.91
N LEU A 139 2.71 -2.16 10.49
CA LEU A 139 1.72 -2.92 9.75
C LEU A 139 0.76 -1.99 9.00
N LEU A 140 0.14 -1.04 9.72
CA LEU A 140 -0.81 -0.09 9.15
C LEU A 140 -0.13 0.86 8.16
N TYR A 141 1.13 1.21 8.38
CA TYR A 141 1.91 1.98 7.42
C TYR A 141 2.02 1.26 6.07
N TYR A 142 2.42 -0.01 6.03
CA TYR A 142 2.54 -0.74 4.77
C TYR A 142 1.20 -0.99 4.06
N ILE A 143 0.11 -1.13 4.82
CA ILE A 143 -1.23 -1.27 4.24
C ILE A 143 -1.67 0.06 3.61
N HIS A 144 -1.45 1.18 4.30
CA HIS A 144 -1.70 2.51 3.77
C HIS A 144 -0.88 2.77 2.49
N GLU A 145 0.40 2.40 2.48
CA GLU A 145 1.24 2.47 1.28
C GLU A 145 0.68 1.60 0.13
N ASN A 146 0.19 0.38 0.41
CA ASN A 146 -0.50 -0.43 -0.60
C ASN A 146 -1.74 0.26 -1.17
N CYS A 147 -2.56 0.88 -0.33
CA CYS A 147 -3.72 1.66 -0.76
C CYS A 147 -3.32 2.79 -1.70
N LEU A 148 -2.26 3.54 -1.38
CA LEU A 148 -1.73 4.61 -2.23
C LEU A 148 -1.18 4.10 -3.57
N VAL A 149 -0.50 2.95 -3.57
CA VAL A 149 -0.03 2.31 -4.81
C VAL A 149 -1.21 1.89 -5.70
N LEU A 150 -2.28 1.36 -5.11
CA LEU A 150 -3.50 0.98 -5.85
C LEU A 150 -4.23 2.21 -6.37
N LEU A 151 -4.30 3.28 -5.59
CA LEU A 151 -4.89 4.55 -5.99
C LEU A 151 -4.13 5.14 -7.20
N ASP A 152 -2.80 5.17 -7.14
CA ASP A 152 -1.97 5.60 -8.29
C ASP A 152 -2.22 4.74 -9.53
N LEU A 153 -2.23 3.41 -9.37
CA LEU A 153 -2.45 2.47 -10.46
C LEU A 153 -3.77 2.78 -11.19
N VAL A 154 -4.85 2.96 -10.44
CA VAL A 154 -6.18 3.20 -11.00
C VAL A 154 -6.29 4.61 -11.57
N CYS A 155 -5.73 5.64 -10.93
CA CYS A 155 -5.69 7.00 -11.46
C CYS A 155 -4.89 7.08 -12.78
N GLN A 156 -3.70 6.49 -12.85
CA GLN A 156 -2.91 6.45 -14.09
C GLN A 156 -3.66 5.74 -15.21
N ARG A 157 -4.37 4.66 -14.88
CA ARG A 157 -5.19 3.95 -15.86
C ARG A 157 -6.37 4.79 -16.32
N TRP A 158 -7.09 5.45 -15.42
CA TRP A 158 -8.21 6.31 -15.76
C TRP A 158 -7.77 7.43 -16.71
N LEU A 159 -6.65 8.10 -16.41
CA LEU A 159 -6.08 9.16 -17.24
C LEU A 159 -5.67 8.65 -18.63
N ALA A 160 -5.12 7.44 -18.71
CA ALA A 160 -4.75 6.83 -19.98
C ALA A 160 -5.96 6.42 -20.84
N GLU A 161 -7.06 6.01 -20.21
CA GLU A 161 -8.28 5.58 -20.91
C GLU A 161 -9.22 6.74 -21.27
N ASN A 162 -9.08 7.91 -20.63
CA ASN A 162 -9.98 9.05 -20.79
C ASN A 162 -9.25 10.38 -21.16
N PRO A 163 -8.34 10.40 -22.16
CA PRO A 163 -7.49 11.58 -22.44
C PRO A 163 -8.29 12.81 -22.89
N ASN A 164 -9.45 12.62 -23.52
CA ASN A 164 -10.28 13.70 -24.07
C ASN A 164 -11.47 14.07 -23.17
N ARG A 165 -11.65 13.40 -22.02
CA ARG A 165 -12.81 13.64 -21.16
C ARG A 165 -12.62 14.77 -20.17
N LEU A 166 -11.48 15.48 -20.15
CA LEU A 166 -11.28 16.62 -19.26
C LEU A 166 -12.46 17.63 -19.31
N GLY A 167 -12.92 18.00 -20.50
CA GLY A 167 -14.05 18.93 -20.67
C GLY A 167 -15.42 18.39 -20.23
N ASP A 168 -15.67 17.09 -20.37
CA ASP A 168 -16.93 16.44 -19.94
C ASP A 168 -16.91 16.06 -18.45
N SER A 169 -15.73 15.75 -17.90
CA SER A 169 -15.49 15.47 -16.49
C SER A 169 -15.70 16.71 -15.63
N GLU A 170 -15.38 17.91 -16.12
CA GLU A 170 -15.71 19.16 -15.43
C GLU A 170 -17.22 19.35 -15.26
N ARG A 171 -18.03 18.94 -16.24
CA ARG A 171 -19.50 19.06 -16.18
C ARG A 171 -20.16 18.03 -15.26
N THR A 172 -19.57 16.85 -15.14
CA THR A 172 -20.11 15.75 -14.32
C THR A 172 -19.51 15.70 -12.90
N GLY A 173 -18.46 16.48 -12.62
CA GLY A 173 -17.76 16.49 -11.33
C GLY A 173 -16.85 15.28 -11.10
N HIS A 174 -16.88 14.28 -11.99
CA HIS A 174 -16.11 13.05 -11.90
C HIS A 174 -14.75 13.20 -12.61
N CYS A 175 -13.85 13.97 -12.00
CA CYS A 175 -12.46 14.10 -12.44
C CYS A 175 -11.50 13.66 -11.33
N PRO A 176 -10.63 12.66 -11.53
CA PRO A 176 -9.60 12.29 -10.57
C PRO A 176 -8.62 13.42 -10.29
N GLU A 177 -8.51 14.41 -11.17
CA GLU A 177 -7.69 15.61 -10.92
C GLU A 177 -8.26 16.47 -9.79
N ASN A 178 -9.56 16.34 -9.49
CA ASN A 178 -10.18 16.91 -8.30
C ASN A 178 -9.70 16.22 -7.02
N LEU A 179 -9.30 14.94 -7.10
CA LEU A 179 -8.55 14.30 -6.04
C LEU A 179 -7.13 14.82 -6.14
N ASN A 180 -6.85 15.84 -5.33
CA ASN A 180 -5.56 16.51 -5.30
C ASN A 180 -4.48 15.57 -4.69
N LEU A 181 -4.06 14.56 -5.45
CA LEU A 181 -2.99 13.63 -5.10
C LEU A 181 -1.66 14.38 -4.92
N ASP A 182 -1.53 15.57 -5.50
CA ASP A 182 -0.39 16.45 -5.25
C ASP A 182 -0.29 16.88 -3.79
N ILE A 183 -1.40 16.99 -3.06
CA ILE A 183 -1.35 17.20 -1.60
C ILE A 183 -0.62 16.03 -0.95
N LEU A 184 -0.96 14.78 -1.31
CA LEU A 184 -0.31 13.58 -0.77
C LEU A 184 1.18 13.51 -1.14
N VAL A 185 1.55 13.94 -2.35
CA VAL A 185 2.96 14.10 -2.75
C VAL A 185 3.66 15.19 -1.91
N ARG A 186 3.03 16.35 -1.74
CA ARG A 186 3.59 17.50 -1.01
C ARG A 186 3.83 17.21 0.46
N VAL A 187 2.95 16.43 1.09
CA VAL A 187 3.15 15.98 2.48
C VAL A 187 4.11 14.78 2.60
N LYS A 188 4.81 14.43 1.51
CA LYS A 188 5.73 13.27 1.41
C LYS A 188 5.10 11.94 1.83
N ARG A 189 3.77 11.83 1.68
CA ARG A 189 3.04 10.59 1.97
C ARG A 189 2.92 9.70 0.74
N TYR A 190 3.23 10.23 -0.44
CA TYR A 190 3.03 9.52 -1.69
C TYR A 190 4.13 9.83 -2.71
N ARG A 191 4.53 8.80 -3.47
CA ARG A 191 5.45 8.91 -4.60
C ARG A 191 4.79 8.31 -5.82
N ARG A 192 4.65 9.11 -6.88
CA ARG A 192 4.15 8.65 -8.18
C ARG A 192 5.08 7.57 -8.75
N LEU A 193 4.51 6.39 -9.01
CA LEU A 193 5.24 5.26 -9.56
C LEU A 193 5.23 5.31 -11.08
N ARG A 194 6.30 4.82 -11.71
CA ARG A 194 6.33 4.68 -13.16
C ARG A 194 5.50 3.47 -13.57
N ARG A 195 5.07 3.45 -14.83
CA ARG A 195 4.31 2.35 -15.41
C ARG A 195 5.08 1.03 -15.23
N GLY A 196 4.46 0.08 -14.53
CA GLY A 196 5.04 -1.24 -14.25
C GLY A 196 5.74 -1.37 -12.89
N GLU A 197 6.04 -0.27 -12.19
CA GLU A 197 6.64 -0.31 -10.85
C GLU A 197 5.63 -0.74 -9.77
N HIS A 198 4.32 -0.57 -10.02
CA HIS A 198 3.23 -0.96 -9.09
C HIS A 198 3.31 -2.42 -8.64
N ILE A 199 3.64 -3.35 -9.55
CA ILE A 199 3.75 -4.78 -9.22
C ILE A 199 4.85 -5.00 -8.18
N MET A 200 6.01 -4.38 -8.39
CA MET A 200 7.17 -4.57 -7.51
C MET A 200 6.93 -3.92 -6.15
N ALA A 201 6.32 -2.73 -6.12
CA ALA A 201 5.95 -2.05 -4.89
C ALA A 201 4.94 -2.88 -4.07
N LEU A 202 3.83 -3.31 -4.70
CA LEU A 202 2.83 -4.17 -4.03
C LEU A 202 3.45 -5.46 -3.51
N ARG A 203 4.29 -6.11 -4.30
CA ARG A 203 4.97 -7.34 -3.87
C ARG A 203 5.83 -7.11 -2.63
N GLN A 204 6.67 -6.08 -2.64
CA GLN A 204 7.54 -5.77 -1.52
C GLN A 204 6.73 -5.48 -0.26
N HIS A 205 5.70 -4.63 -0.37
CA HIS A 205 4.83 -4.30 0.75
C HIS A 205 4.04 -5.51 1.25
N ASN A 206 3.50 -6.35 0.36
CA ASN A 206 2.81 -7.60 0.72
C ASN A 206 3.71 -8.54 1.51
N GLU A 207 4.97 -8.70 1.11
CA GLU A 207 5.96 -9.49 1.84
C GLU A 207 6.22 -8.91 3.25
N MET A 208 6.34 -7.58 3.36
CA MET A 208 6.52 -6.90 4.64
C MET A 208 5.29 -7.04 5.56
N ILE A 209 4.08 -6.86 5.03
CA ILE A 209 2.82 -7.03 5.77
C ILE A 209 2.71 -8.46 6.29
N ALA A 210 2.89 -9.46 5.42
CA ALA A 210 2.84 -10.87 5.81
C ALA A 210 3.89 -11.22 6.89
N ASN A 211 5.10 -10.65 6.81
CA ASN A 211 6.13 -10.81 7.84
C ASN A 211 5.67 -10.24 9.19
N VAL A 212 5.13 -9.02 9.20
CA VAL A 212 4.68 -8.35 10.43
C VAL A 212 3.47 -9.07 11.04
N VAL A 213 2.49 -9.49 10.23
CA VAL A 213 1.34 -10.29 10.69
C VAL A 213 1.82 -11.58 11.36
N ARG A 214 2.73 -12.33 10.72
CA ARG A 214 3.30 -13.55 11.31
C ARG A 214 3.98 -13.28 12.66
N GLN A 215 4.71 -12.19 12.79
CA GLN A 215 5.37 -11.81 14.04
C GLN A 215 4.38 -11.42 15.14
N LEU A 216 3.29 -10.72 14.80
CA LEU A 216 2.25 -10.32 15.73
C LEU A 216 1.46 -11.54 16.23
N CYS A 217 1.04 -12.43 15.33
CA CYS A 217 0.31 -13.64 15.70
C CYS A 217 1.16 -14.63 16.53
N ARG A 218 2.47 -14.73 16.27
CA ARG A 218 3.37 -15.58 17.07
C ARG A 218 3.79 -14.95 18.39
N GLY A 219 3.90 -13.62 18.45
CA GLY A 219 4.40 -12.87 19.60
C GLY A 219 3.32 -12.45 20.61
N GLY A 220 2.03 -12.47 20.25
CA GLY A 220 0.91 -12.14 21.14
C GLY A 220 0.66 -13.21 22.23
N GLY A 221 1.16 -14.43 22.00
CA GLY A 221 1.21 -15.48 23.01
C GLY A 221 2.47 -15.37 23.87
N SER A 222 2.76 -14.21 24.47
CA SER A 222 3.60 -14.25 25.67
C SER A 222 2.79 -15.03 26.70
N LYS A 223 3.08 -16.32 26.83
CA LYS A 223 2.74 -17.15 27.98
C LYS A 223 2.78 -16.22 29.19
N GLN A 224 1.62 -15.90 29.75
CA GLN A 224 1.58 -15.47 31.14
C GLN A 224 2.30 -16.60 31.87
N ARG A 225 3.55 -16.38 32.22
CA ARG A 225 4.25 -17.24 33.15
C ARG A 225 3.37 -17.17 34.39
N PRO A 226 2.77 -18.28 34.86
CA PRO A 226 1.96 -18.25 36.06
C PRO A 226 2.82 -17.58 37.14
N PRO A 227 2.27 -16.67 37.96
CA PRO A 227 3.02 -16.13 39.07
C PRO A 227 3.57 -17.34 39.82
N LEU A 228 4.90 -17.39 39.95
CA LEU A 228 5.57 -18.41 40.75
C LEU A 228 4.99 -18.26 42.14
N SER A 229 4.00 -19.09 42.44
CA SER A 229 3.41 -19.23 43.75
C SER A 229 4.58 -19.57 44.64
N SER A 230 4.96 -18.60 45.46
CA SER A 230 5.97 -18.71 46.49
C SER A 230 5.57 -19.87 47.38
N ARG A 231 6.16 -21.03 47.10
CA ARG A 231 6.02 -22.25 47.87
C ARG A 231 6.44 -21.90 49.29
N GLY A 232 5.45 -21.81 50.18
CA GLY A 232 5.64 -21.55 51.60
C GLY A 232 6.65 -22.55 52.15
N GLY A 233 7.80 -22.03 52.58
CA GLY A 233 8.71 -22.74 53.45
C GLY A 233 8.06 -22.84 54.82
N VAL A 234 7.29 -23.91 55.04
CA VAL A 234 6.92 -24.36 56.39
C VAL A 234 8.16 -25.05 56.94
N SER A 235 9.01 -24.29 57.63
CA SER A 235 10.04 -24.84 58.50
C SER A 235 9.39 -25.26 59.82
N SER A 236 9.43 -26.57 60.05
CA SER A 236 8.97 -27.33 61.21
C SER A 236 9.65 -26.86 62.52
N PRO A 237 8.95 -26.79 63.67
CA PRO A 237 9.59 -26.59 64.97
C PRO A 237 10.11 -27.94 65.47
N GLY A 238 11.44 -28.09 65.49
CA GLY A 238 12.13 -29.23 66.08
C GLY A 238 12.73 -28.88 67.43
N ASP A 239 12.19 -29.55 68.45
CA ASP A 239 12.67 -29.77 69.83
C ASP A 239 14.05 -29.25 70.23
N ARG A 240 14.06 -28.50 71.35
CA ARG A 240 15.00 -28.66 72.48
C ARG A 240 14.45 -27.99 73.74
#